data_AF-A0A947TAZ4-F1
#
_entry.id   AF-A0A947TAZ4-F1
#
_cell.length_a   1.000
_cell.length_b   1.000
_cell.length_c   1.000
_cell.angle_alpha   90.00
_cell.angle_beta   90.00
_cell.angle_gamma   90.00
#
_symmetry.space_group_name_H-M   'P 1'
#
loop_
_entity.id
_entity.type
_entity.pdbx_description
1 polymer ?
#
loop_
_entity_poly.entity_id
_entity_poly.type
_entity_poly.pdbx_seq_one_letter_code
_entity_poly.pdbx_strand_id
1 'polypeptide(L)'
;DSAQVYADLRVISARPSPAEMAGIEHRLFGTWDGAVPCSAADWAAAAKRTIAELHEAGAVPILCGGTGLYMRTLLDGIAPIPEIDPATRAAVRALAPEKARAALEREDPGAASRLAPADRSRTSRALEVVRATGLTLQHWQTRKSGGIAEEIELHPAIVLPERDWLFARCDRRFVEMLDHGAEREAAALLARGLDPALPVMRAIGVPELAALISGDATREEAIAAGQTATRQYAKRQYTWFRNQHPSNWARYDSADCSPRSIFVSLFQTTR
;
A
#
# COMPACT_ATOMS: atom_id res chain seq x y z
N ASP A 1 2.63 0.72 6.04
CA ASP A 1 1.40 0.37 5.31
C ASP A 1 0.87 1.62 4.61
N SER A 2 0.34 1.51 3.39
CA SER A 2 -0.07 2.67 2.57
C SER A 2 -1.27 3.47 3.11
N ALA A 3 -2.09 2.89 4.00
CA ALA A 3 -3.19 3.60 4.63
C ALA A 3 -2.82 4.06 6.06
N GLN A 4 -2.16 3.18 6.83
CA GLN A 4 -1.80 3.50 8.23
C GLN A 4 -0.74 4.59 8.37
N VAL A 5 -0.07 4.95 7.27
CA VAL A 5 0.90 6.05 7.22
C VAL A 5 0.25 7.41 7.47
N TYR A 6 -1.03 7.59 7.13
CA TYR A 6 -1.72 8.87 7.25
C TYR A 6 -2.19 9.15 8.68
N ALA A 7 -1.87 10.34 9.18
CA ALA A 7 -2.23 10.83 10.50
C ALA A 7 -3.74 10.78 10.73
N ASP A 8 -4.50 11.14 9.70
CA ASP A 8 -5.96 11.22 9.67
C ASP A 8 -6.68 9.88 9.87
N LEU A 9 -6.04 8.76 9.52
CA LEU A 9 -6.67 7.45 9.49
C LEU A 9 -6.13 6.56 10.60
N ARG A 10 -6.87 6.38 11.68
CA ARG A 10 -6.50 5.50 12.79
C ARG A 10 -7.42 4.28 12.85
N VAL A 11 -8.72 4.51 13.01
CA VAL A 11 -9.74 3.45 13.09
C VAL A 11 -9.92 2.80 11.71
N ILE A 12 -10.13 3.61 10.66
CA ILE A 12 -10.42 3.14 9.29
C ILE A 12 -9.23 2.33 8.73
N SER A 13 -8.00 2.73 9.06
CA SER A 13 -6.79 2.04 8.61
C SER A 13 -6.42 0.81 9.46
N ALA A 14 -7.19 0.52 10.52
CA ALA A 14 -6.87 -0.49 11.53
C ALA A 14 -5.45 -0.31 12.10
N ARG A 15 -5.06 0.93 12.38
CA ARG A 15 -3.81 1.22 13.08
C ARG A 15 -3.92 0.67 14.51
N PRO A 16 -2.92 -0.06 15.03
CA PRO A 16 -3.01 -0.66 16.36
C PRO A 16 -3.25 0.40 17.43
N SER A 17 -4.12 0.05 18.37
CA SER A 17 -4.38 0.82 19.58
C SER A 17 -3.20 0.73 20.56
N PRO A 18 -3.08 1.66 21.53
CA PRO A 18 -2.06 1.57 22.58
C PRO A 18 -2.08 0.22 23.34
N ALA A 19 -3.27 -0.36 23.54
CA ALA A 19 -3.41 -1.66 24.17
C ALA A 19 -2.83 -2.78 23.30
N GLU A 20 -3.10 -2.78 21.99
CA GLU A 20 -2.52 -3.75 21.03
C GLU A 20 -1.02 -3.56 20.84
N MET A 21 -0.53 -2.32 20.90
CA MET A 21 0.90 -2.01 20.83
C MET A 21 1.63 -2.51 22.07
N ALA A 22 0.97 -2.64 23.24
CA ALA A 22 1.54 -3.15 24.48
C ALA A 22 2.89 -2.49 24.86
N GLY A 23 3.01 -1.18 24.59
CA GLY A 23 4.25 -0.41 24.84
C GLY A 23 5.33 -0.56 23.75
N ILE A 24 5.12 -1.40 22.73
CA ILE A 24 6.02 -1.54 21.59
C ILE A 24 5.81 -0.39 20.59
N GLU A 25 6.86 0.39 20.38
CA GLU A 25 6.86 1.50 19.44
C GLU A 25 6.57 1.00 18.00
N HIS A 26 5.59 1.61 17.34
CA HIS A 26 5.33 1.40 15.92
C HIS A 26 5.65 2.70 15.17
N ARG A 27 6.71 2.67 14.37
CA ARG A 27 7.15 3.82 13.57
C ARG A 27 6.44 3.87 12.22
N LEU A 28 6.44 5.06 11.61
CA LEU A 28 5.81 5.36 10.32
C LEU A 28 4.28 5.20 10.28
N PHE A 29 3.63 5.07 11.43
CA PHE A 29 2.17 5.08 11.54
C PHE A 29 1.68 6.48 11.88
N GLY A 30 0.76 7.01 11.10
CA GLY A 30 0.19 8.33 11.32
C GLY A 30 1.16 9.50 11.19
N THR A 31 2.20 9.34 10.37
CA THR A 31 3.32 10.30 10.25
C THR A 31 3.19 11.21 9.03
N TRP A 32 2.27 10.92 8.11
CA TRP A 32 1.98 11.76 6.95
C TRP A 32 0.68 12.52 7.15
N ASP A 33 0.67 13.81 6.85
CA ASP A 33 -0.58 14.54 6.70
C ASP A 33 -1.36 14.04 5.48
N GLY A 34 -2.68 13.85 5.61
CA GLY A 34 -3.55 13.40 4.52
C GLY A 34 -3.55 14.26 3.25
N ALA A 35 -3.19 15.55 3.34
CA ALA A 35 -3.04 16.43 2.19
C ALA A 35 -1.76 16.14 1.37
N VAL A 36 -0.80 15.40 1.94
CA VAL A 36 0.47 15.07 1.29
C VAL A 36 0.43 13.61 0.84
N PRO A 37 0.47 13.32 -0.48
CA PRO A 37 0.46 11.94 -0.95
C PRO A 37 1.75 11.21 -0.54
N CYS A 38 1.61 10.01 0.01
CA CYS A 38 2.74 9.13 0.32
C CYS A 38 2.96 8.13 -0.83
N SER A 39 4.06 8.25 -1.58
CA SER A 39 4.47 7.28 -2.59
C SER A 39 5.26 6.11 -1.99
N ALA A 40 5.42 5.03 -2.76
CA ALA A 40 6.30 3.93 -2.36
C ALA A 40 7.76 4.36 -2.17
N ALA A 41 8.22 5.35 -2.92
CA ALA A 41 9.56 5.91 -2.81
C ALA A 41 9.70 6.72 -1.51
N ASP A 42 8.71 7.56 -1.17
CA ASP A 42 8.72 8.36 0.06
C ASP A 42 8.73 7.46 1.30
N TRP A 43 7.84 6.45 1.31
CA TRP A 43 7.80 5.48 2.40
C TRP A 43 9.11 4.70 2.51
N ALA A 44 9.67 4.22 1.40
CA ALA A 44 10.93 3.49 1.41
C ALA A 44 12.09 4.35 1.90
N ALA A 45 12.16 5.62 1.51
CA ALA A 45 13.18 6.55 2.02
C ALA A 45 13.07 6.74 3.54
N ALA A 46 11.87 6.89 4.07
CA ALA A 46 11.65 7.00 5.52
C ALA A 46 11.93 5.69 6.27
N ALA A 47 11.53 4.55 5.70
CA ALA A 47 11.81 3.23 6.26
C ALA A 47 13.33 2.98 6.33
N LYS A 48 14.09 3.31 5.28
CA LYS A 48 15.56 3.21 5.28
C LYS A 48 16.20 4.00 6.42
N ARG A 49 15.82 5.27 6.59
CA ARG A 49 16.31 6.10 7.70
C ARG A 49 15.96 5.49 9.06
N THR A 50 14.72 5.07 9.23
CA THR A 50 14.24 4.46 10.48
C THR A 50 15.00 3.17 10.81
N ILE A 51 15.25 2.32 9.82
CA ILE A 51 16.02 1.08 9.96
C ILE A 51 17.46 1.39 10.36
N ALA A 52 18.10 2.34 9.70
CA ALA A 52 19.47 2.74 10.02
C ALA A 52 19.59 3.29 11.46
N GLU A 53 18.69 4.19 11.86
CA GLU A 53 18.63 4.72 13.23
C GLU A 53 18.45 3.61 14.28
N LEU A 54 17.61 2.62 14.01
CA LEU A 54 17.38 1.50 14.92
C LEU A 54 18.59 0.56 14.99
N HIS A 55 19.26 0.29 13.87
CA HIS A 55 20.51 -0.46 13.87
C HIS A 55 21.62 0.26 14.65
N GLU A 56 21.76 1.58 14.48
CA GLU A 56 22.71 2.41 15.23
C GLU A 56 22.44 2.37 16.74
N ALA A 57 21.17 2.26 17.13
CA ALA A 57 20.76 2.07 18.52
C ALA A 57 20.90 0.63 19.05
N GLY A 58 21.39 -0.31 18.23
CA GLY A 58 21.53 -1.73 18.60
C GLY A 58 20.21 -2.50 18.67
N ALA A 59 19.13 -1.96 18.11
CA ALA A 59 17.83 -2.61 18.03
C ALA A 59 17.69 -3.45 16.75
N VAL A 60 16.76 -4.41 16.75
CA VAL A 60 16.40 -5.21 15.58
C VAL A 60 15.09 -4.67 14.99
N PRO A 61 15.10 -4.03 13.80
CA PRO A 61 13.89 -3.53 13.16
C PRO A 61 12.98 -4.67 12.71
N ILE A 62 11.71 -4.63 13.11
CA ILE A 62 10.68 -5.56 12.64
C ILE A 62 9.75 -4.81 11.69
N LEU A 63 9.80 -5.16 10.41
CA LEU A 63 8.91 -4.58 9.41
C LEU A 63 7.63 -5.42 9.29
N CYS A 64 6.52 -4.88 9.79
CA CYS A 64 5.19 -5.46 9.66
C CYS A 64 4.30 -4.66 8.69
N GLY A 65 3.58 -5.36 7.80
CA GLY A 65 2.58 -4.72 6.95
C GLY A 65 2.26 -5.51 5.68
N GLY A 66 1.18 -5.12 5.00
CA GLY A 66 0.67 -5.84 3.84
C GLY A 66 0.84 -5.12 2.50
N THR A 67 1.56 -3.99 2.45
CA THR A 67 1.75 -3.21 1.22
C THR A 67 2.94 -3.75 0.43
N GLY A 68 2.73 -4.84 -0.31
CA GLY A 68 3.81 -5.54 -1.03
C GLY A 68 4.65 -4.66 -1.98
N LEU A 69 4.04 -3.65 -2.62
CA LEU A 69 4.77 -2.69 -3.45
C LEU A 69 5.79 -1.87 -2.64
N TYR A 70 5.40 -1.41 -1.45
CA TYR A 70 6.28 -0.63 -0.58
C TYR A 70 7.47 -1.48 -0.10
N MET A 71 7.19 -2.72 0.31
CA MET A 71 8.24 -3.65 0.73
C MET A 71 9.22 -3.95 -0.41
N ARG A 72 8.71 -4.18 -1.62
CA ARG A 72 9.55 -4.37 -2.80
C ARG A 72 10.37 -3.13 -3.13
N THR A 73 9.79 -1.93 -3.03
CA THR A 73 10.51 -0.68 -3.28
C THR A 73 11.61 -0.43 -2.24
N LEU A 74 11.40 -0.82 -0.98
CA LEU A 74 12.42 -0.76 0.05
C LEU A 74 13.57 -1.73 -0.22
N LEU A 75 13.26 -2.98 -0.54
CA LEU A 75 14.26 -4.04 -0.70
C LEU A 75 15.00 -3.95 -2.05
N ASP A 76 14.26 -3.87 -3.15
CA ASP A 76 14.82 -3.89 -4.51
C ASP A 76 15.12 -2.50 -5.05
N GLY A 77 14.61 -1.45 -4.40
CA GLY A 77 14.63 -0.10 -4.93
C GLY A 77 13.51 0.17 -5.94
N ILE A 78 13.60 1.32 -6.60
CA ILE A 78 12.66 1.75 -7.64
C ILE A 78 13.40 2.27 -8.86
N ALA A 79 12.70 2.26 -9.99
CA ALA A 79 13.15 2.91 -11.20
C ALA A 79 13.43 4.40 -10.94
N PRO A 80 14.64 4.93 -11.23
CA PRO A 80 15.03 6.31 -10.95
C PRO A 80 14.46 7.27 -11.99
N ILE A 81 13.14 7.26 -12.13
CA ILE A 81 12.43 8.16 -13.03
C ILE A 81 12.49 9.56 -12.39
N PRO A 82 13.00 10.58 -13.10
CA PRO A 82 13.01 11.96 -12.62
C PRO A 82 11.61 12.43 -12.20
N GLU A 83 11.58 13.46 -11.36
CA GLU A 83 10.31 14.09 -11.01
C GLU A 83 9.61 14.58 -12.27
N ILE A 84 8.36 14.15 -12.43
CA ILE A 84 7.54 14.52 -13.57
C ILE A 84 6.77 15.78 -13.21
N ASP A 85 6.95 16.82 -14.01
CA ASP A 85 6.24 18.08 -13.93
C ASP A 85 4.72 17.87 -13.71
N PRO A 86 4.14 18.49 -12.66
CA PRO A 86 2.70 18.45 -12.41
C PRO A 86 1.84 18.80 -13.62
N ALA A 87 2.27 19.74 -14.48
CA ALA A 87 1.50 20.10 -15.67
C ALA A 87 1.44 18.95 -16.69
N THR A 88 2.54 18.20 -16.85
CA THR A 88 2.55 16.98 -17.68
C THR A 88 1.59 15.92 -17.13
N ARG A 89 1.59 15.70 -15.80
CA ARG A 89 0.64 14.76 -15.16
C ARG A 89 -0.80 15.20 -15.37
N ALA A 90 -1.11 16.47 -15.17
CA ALA A 90 -2.45 17.02 -15.35
C ALA A 90 -2.91 16.86 -16.81
N ALA A 91 -2.07 17.18 -17.78
CA ALA A 91 -2.37 17.05 -19.20
C ALA A 91 -2.65 15.59 -19.61
N VAL A 92 -1.87 14.63 -19.11
CA VAL A 92 -2.11 13.20 -19.39
C VAL A 92 -3.40 12.72 -18.74
N ARG A 93 -3.65 13.08 -17.48
CA ARG A 93 -4.85 12.66 -16.73
C ARG A 93 -6.15 13.28 -17.28
N ALA A 94 -6.06 14.43 -17.94
CA ALA A 94 -7.19 15.06 -18.61
C ALA A 94 -7.59 14.36 -19.93
N LEU A 95 -6.77 13.43 -20.45
CA LEU A 95 -7.11 12.71 -21.66
C LEU A 95 -8.30 11.78 -21.43
N ALA A 96 -9.27 11.84 -22.34
CA ALA A 96 -10.30 10.82 -22.44
C ALA A 96 -9.65 9.43 -22.62
N PRO A 97 -10.24 8.34 -22.06
CA PRO A 97 -9.63 7.01 -22.07
C PRO A 97 -9.17 6.55 -23.45
N GLU A 98 -10.01 6.73 -24.48
CA GLU A 98 -9.68 6.36 -25.85
C GLU A 98 -8.51 7.17 -26.43
N LYS A 99 -8.43 8.46 -26.10
CA LYS A 99 -7.32 9.32 -26.52
C LYS A 99 -6.02 8.94 -25.82
N ALA A 100 -6.08 8.60 -24.53
CA ALA A 100 -4.94 8.09 -23.79
C ALA A 100 -4.47 6.75 -24.37
N ARG A 101 -5.40 5.86 -24.72
CA ARG A 101 -5.09 4.58 -25.36
C ARG A 101 -4.38 4.76 -26.70
N ALA A 102 -4.94 5.57 -27.60
CA ALA A 102 -4.35 5.85 -28.89
C ALA A 102 -2.97 6.54 -28.77
N ALA A 103 -2.82 7.45 -27.80
CA ALA A 103 -1.52 8.04 -27.50
C ALA A 103 -0.51 6.99 -27.05
N LEU A 104 -0.90 6.05 -26.18
CA LEU A 104 -0.02 4.99 -25.70
C LEU A 104 0.40 4.07 -26.84
N GLU A 105 -0.48 3.73 -27.77
CA GLU A 105 -0.16 2.90 -28.94
C GLU A 105 0.91 3.54 -29.83
N ARG A 106 0.91 4.86 -29.94
CA ARG A 106 1.91 5.61 -30.71
C ARG A 106 3.21 5.83 -29.93
N GLU A 107 3.13 6.14 -28.65
CA GLU A 107 4.27 6.60 -27.83
C GLU A 107 5.00 5.46 -27.10
N ASP A 108 4.29 4.38 -26.74
CA ASP A 108 4.86 3.16 -26.13
C ASP A 108 4.08 1.92 -26.59
N PRO A 109 4.31 1.45 -27.83
CA PRO A 109 3.64 0.26 -28.38
C PRO A 109 3.83 -1.01 -27.51
N GLY A 110 4.97 -1.10 -26.81
CA GLY A 110 5.28 -2.22 -25.93
C GLY A 110 4.49 -2.22 -24.61
N ALA A 111 4.17 -1.05 -24.06
CA ALA A 111 3.21 -0.94 -22.97
C ALA A 111 1.77 -1.15 -23.47
N ALA A 112 1.42 -0.57 -24.62
CA ALA A 112 0.10 -0.71 -25.25
C ALA A 112 -0.34 -2.16 -25.53
N SER A 113 0.61 -3.06 -25.81
CA SER A 113 0.31 -4.49 -26.02
C SER A 113 0.14 -5.28 -24.73
N ARG A 114 0.79 -4.86 -23.64
CA ARG A 114 0.77 -5.55 -22.34
C ARG A 114 -0.33 -5.07 -21.40
N LEU A 115 -0.71 -3.79 -21.49
CA LEU A 115 -1.70 -3.18 -20.61
C LEU A 115 -3.11 -3.42 -21.14
N ALA A 116 -4.01 -3.84 -20.26
CA ALA A 116 -5.42 -3.94 -20.59
C ALA A 116 -5.98 -2.54 -20.92
N PRO A 117 -6.87 -2.38 -21.92
CA PRO A 117 -7.43 -1.07 -22.28
C PRO A 117 -8.11 -0.34 -21.13
N ALA A 118 -8.70 -1.09 -20.19
CA ALA A 118 -9.35 -0.54 -19.00
C ALA A 118 -8.37 -0.06 -17.90
N ASP A 119 -7.07 -0.38 -17.98
CA ASP A 119 -6.08 0.01 -16.98
C ASP A 119 -5.60 1.46 -17.19
N ARG A 120 -6.49 2.40 -16.84
CA ARG A 120 -6.27 3.84 -16.98
C ARG A 120 -5.08 4.33 -16.17
N SER A 121 -4.85 3.76 -14.99
CA SER A 121 -3.77 4.16 -14.10
C SER A 121 -2.41 3.83 -14.70
N ARG A 122 -2.21 2.58 -15.18
CA ARG A 122 -0.94 2.21 -15.81
C ARG A 122 -0.74 2.88 -17.17
N THR A 123 -1.81 3.06 -17.94
CA THR A 123 -1.76 3.82 -19.20
C THR A 123 -1.30 5.25 -18.97
N SER A 124 -1.94 5.96 -18.02
CA SER A 124 -1.56 7.34 -17.66
C SER A 124 -0.11 7.39 -17.19
N ARG A 125 0.31 6.46 -16.32
CA ARG A 125 1.69 6.43 -15.82
C ARG A 125 2.72 6.20 -16.92
N ALA A 126 2.46 5.30 -17.87
CA ALA A 126 3.37 5.07 -18.99
C ALA A 126 3.52 6.32 -19.87
N LEU A 127 2.39 6.99 -20.18
CA LEU A 127 2.38 8.26 -20.93
C LEU A 127 3.09 9.39 -20.17
N GLU A 128 2.81 9.55 -18.87
CA GLU A 128 3.48 10.54 -18.02
C GLU A 128 5.01 10.38 -18.14
N VAL A 129 5.51 9.14 -18.04
CA VAL A 129 6.96 8.84 -18.09
C VAL A 129 7.55 9.10 -19.46
N VAL A 130 6.92 8.60 -20.53
CA VAL A 130 7.41 8.79 -21.90
C VAL A 130 7.44 10.26 -22.28
N ARG A 131 6.38 11.01 -21.96
CA ARG A 131 6.29 12.44 -22.31
C ARG A 131 7.25 13.30 -21.51
N ALA A 132 7.50 12.94 -20.26
CA ALA A 132 8.42 13.70 -19.40
C ALA A 132 9.90 13.40 -19.69
N THR A 133 10.22 12.16 -20.06
CA THR A 133 11.62 11.70 -20.13
C THR A 133 12.10 11.33 -21.52
N GLY A 134 11.19 11.20 -22.49
CA GLY A 134 11.47 10.65 -23.82
C GLY A 134 11.74 9.13 -23.83
N LEU A 135 11.71 8.46 -22.66
CA LEU A 135 12.03 7.04 -22.49
C LEU A 135 10.84 6.28 -21.90
N THR A 136 10.68 5.02 -22.29
CA THR A 136 9.56 4.19 -21.83
C THR A 136 9.69 3.81 -20.35
N LEU A 137 8.56 3.54 -19.70
CA LEU A 137 8.58 3.05 -18.32
C LEU A 137 9.39 1.74 -18.19
N GLN A 138 9.33 0.87 -19.21
CA GLN A 138 10.11 -0.36 -19.24
C GLN A 138 11.62 -0.08 -19.27
N HIS A 139 12.06 0.93 -20.03
CA HIS A 139 13.47 1.34 -20.05
C HIS A 139 13.98 1.73 -18.66
N TRP A 140 13.16 2.41 -17.87
CA TRP A 140 13.52 2.78 -16.50
C TRP A 140 13.45 1.60 -15.53
N GLN A 141 12.49 0.68 -15.70
CA GLN A 141 12.29 -0.47 -14.81
C GLN A 141 13.43 -1.50 -14.84
N THR A 142 14.26 -1.53 -15.89
CA THR A 142 15.47 -2.38 -15.93
C THR A 142 16.59 -1.85 -15.03
N ARG A 143 16.48 -0.60 -14.57
CA ARG A 143 17.44 0.06 -13.70
C ARG A 143 16.76 0.32 -12.37
N LYS A 144 16.89 -0.57 -11.40
CA LYS A 144 16.44 -0.29 -10.03
C LYS A 144 17.59 0.32 -9.24
N SER A 145 17.27 1.24 -8.35
CA SER A 145 18.25 1.89 -7.47
C SER A 145 17.67 2.16 -6.10
N GLY A 146 18.54 2.21 -5.09
CA GLY A 146 18.20 2.62 -3.73
C GLY A 146 17.43 1.58 -2.91
N GLY A 147 17.51 0.30 -3.26
CA GLY A 147 17.07 -0.80 -2.42
C GLY A 147 18.13 -1.17 -1.39
N ILE A 148 17.72 -1.70 -0.23
CA ILE A 148 18.65 -2.06 0.86
C ILE A 148 18.89 -3.56 1.02
N ALA A 149 18.34 -4.41 0.15
CA ALA A 149 18.41 -5.87 0.34
C ALA A 149 19.85 -6.41 0.45
N GLU A 150 20.83 -5.74 -0.16
CA GLU A 150 22.24 -6.11 -0.11
C GLU A 150 22.99 -5.49 1.09
N GLU A 151 22.34 -4.55 1.79
CA GLU A 151 22.92 -3.79 2.92
C GLU A 151 22.45 -4.32 4.28
N ILE A 152 21.50 -5.27 4.30
CA ILE A 152 20.91 -5.83 5.52
C ILE A 152 20.91 -7.35 5.50
N GLU A 153 20.93 -7.95 6.69
CA GLU A 153 20.52 -9.34 6.87
C GLU A 153 18.98 -9.39 6.99
N LEU A 154 18.32 -10.00 6.01
CA LEU A 154 16.86 -10.10 5.96
C LEU A 154 16.38 -11.48 6.41
N HIS A 155 15.53 -11.52 7.41
CA HIS A 155 14.80 -12.72 7.83
C HIS A 155 13.31 -12.60 7.46
N PRO A 156 12.89 -13.11 6.29
CA PRO A 156 11.53 -12.93 5.80
C PRO A 156 10.56 -13.98 6.35
N ALA A 157 9.36 -13.54 6.71
CA ALA A 157 8.23 -14.41 7.03
C ALA A 157 6.99 -13.94 6.29
N ILE A 158 6.36 -14.85 5.53
CA ILE A 158 5.10 -14.59 4.84
C ILE A 158 3.98 -15.35 5.55
N VAL A 159 3.02 -14.63 6.10
CA VAL A 159 1.84 -15.22 6.73
C VAL A 159 0.69 -15.27 5.71
N LEU A 160 0.28 -16.48 5.35
CA LEU A 160 -0.82 -16.75 4.41
C LEU A 160 -1.92 -17.53 5.15
N PRO A 161 -2.80 -16.84 5.90
CA PRO A 161 -3.90 -17.50 6.59
C PRO A 161 -4.86 -18.18 5.61
N GLU A 162 -5.67 -19.11 6.13
CA GLU A 162 -6.79 -19.67 5.39
C GLU A 162 -7.73 -18.53 4.94
N ARG A 163 -8.26 -18.63 3.72
CA ARG A 163 -8.95 -17.51 3.06
C ARG A 163 -10.30 -17.22 3.70
N ASP A 164 -11.07 -18.24 4.03
CA ASP A 164 -12.39 -18.06 4.63
C ASP A 164 -12.25 -17.49 6.04
N TRP A 165 -11.25 -17.97 6.80
CA TRP A 165 -10.85 -17.38 8.08
C TRP A 165 -10.48 -15.90 7.95
N LEU A 166 -9.65 -15.54 6.95
CA LEU A 166 -9.24 -14.16 6.72
C LEU A 166 -10.44 -13.26 6.37
N PHE A 167 -11.31 -13.72 5.48
CA PHE A 167 -12.49 -12.96 5.04
C PHE A 167 -13.48 -12.74 6.19
N ALA A 168 -13.76 -13.78 6.99
CA ALA A 168 -14.62 -13.63 8.17
C ALA A 168 -14.09 -12.59 9.17
N ARG A 169 -12.75 -12.49 9.33
CA ARG A 169 -12.13 -11.45 10.15
C ARG A 169 -12.19 -10.07 9.53
N CYS A 170 -11.95 -9.95 8.22
CA CYS A 170 -12.11 -8.69 7.50
C CYS A 170 -13.53 -8.14 7.66
N ASP A 171 -14.52 -9.02 7.54
CA ASP A 171 -15.93 -8.66 7.59
C ASP A 171 -16.35 -8.16 8.98
N ARG A 172 -15.95 -8.92 10.02
CA ARG A 172 -16.20 -8.52 11.41
C ARG A 172 -15.50 -7.21 11.76
N ARG A 173 -14.24 -7.04 11.33
CA ARG A 173 -13.45 -5.84 11.64
C ARG A 173 -14.09 -4.57 11.07
N PHE A 174 -14.71 -4.63 9.89
CA PHE A 174 -15.37 -3.45 9.32
C PHE A 174 -16.57 -3.00 10.17
N VAL A 175 -17.33 -3.95 10.72
CA VAL A 175 -18.42 -3.65 11.66
C VAL A 175 -17.86 -3.06 12.95
N GLU A 176 -16.82 -3.68 13.52
CA GLU A 176 -16.16 -3.16 14.71
C GLU A 176 -15.64 -1.72 14.50
N MET A 177 -15.10 -1.38 13.33
CA MET A 177 -14.66 -0.01 13.03
C MET A 177 -15.79 1.03 13.17
N LEU A 178 -16.98 0.72 12.67
CA LEU A 178 -18.15 1.61 12.79
C LEU A 178 -18.48 1.86 14.26
N ASP A 179 -18.52 0.79 15.06
CA ASP A 179 -18.84 0.86 16.48
C ASP A 179 -17.76 1.59 17.31
N HIS A 180 -16.53 1.67 16.78
CA HIS A 180 -15.38 2.35 17.41
C HIS A 180 -15.09 3.74 16.82
N GLY A 181 -16.07 4.36 16.14
CA GLY A 181 -16.02 5.76 15.75
C GLY A 181 -15.40 6.05 14.39
N ALA A 182 -15.37 5.08 13.48
CA ALA A 182 -14.93 5.29 12.09
C ALA A 182 -15.74 6.38 11.37
N GLU A 183 -17.05 6.49 11.63
CA GLU A 183 -17.88 7.55 11.04
C GLU A 183 -17.41 8.96 11.46
N ARG A 184 -17.02 9.14 12.73
CA ARG A 184 -16.48 10.41 13.21
C ARG A 184 -15.12 10.72 12.58
N GLU A 185 -14.26 9.71 12.43
CA GLU A 185 -12.97 9.83 11.75
C GLU A 185 -13.15 10.24 10.27
N ALA A 186 -14.06 9.57 9.55
CA ALA A 186 -14.39 9.92 8.18
C ALA A 186 -14.97 11.32 8.05
N ALA A 187 -15.91 11.71 8.92
CA ALA A 187 -16.49 13.06 8.92
C ALA A 187 -15.42 14.14 9.13
N ALA A 188 -14.48 13.92 10.08
CA ALA A 188 -13.38 14.84 10.32
C ALA A 188 -12.45 14.96 9.10
N LEU A 189 -12.14 13.85 8.42
CA LEU A 189 -11.35 13.87 7.19
C LEU A 189 -12.08 14.61 6.05
N LEU A 190 -13.38 14.34 5.85
CA LEU A 190 -14.18 15.00 4.81
C LEU A 190 -14.26 16.52 5.03
N ALA A 191 -14.39 16.95 6.28
CA ALA A 191 -14.43 18.37 6.65
C ALA A 191 -13.15 19.13 6.27
N ARG A 192 -12.02 18.44 6.02
CA ARG A 192 -10.77 19.06 5.55
C ARG A 192 -10.85 19.55 4.09
N GLY A 193 -11.87 19.13 3.31
CA GLY A 193 -12.03 19.56 1.92
C GLY A 193 -10.86 19.17 1.01
N LEU A 194 -10.23 18.02 1.28
CA LEU A 194 -9.10 17.53 0.51
C LEU A 194 -9.53 17.07 -0.90
N ASP A 195 -8.60 17.13 -1.86
CA ASP A 195 -8.81 16.59 -3.20
C ASP A 195 -9.20 15.09 -3.12
N PRO A 196 -10.36 14.67 -3.65
CA PRO A 196 -10.79 13.26 -3.67
C PRO A 196 -9.79 12.31 -4.37
N ALA A 197 -8.89 12.82 -5.21
CA ALA A 197 -7.85 12.03 -5.85
C ALA A 197 -6.70 11.65 -4.90
N LEU A 198 -6.58 12.29 -3.74
CA LEU A 198 -5.53 11.97 -2.76
C LEU A 198 -5.65 10.53 -2.26
N PRO A 199 -4.53 9.83 -1.99
CA PRO A 199 -4.60 8.43 -1.60
C PRO A 199 -5.34 8.20 -0.27
N VAL A 200 -5.26 9.16 0.67
CA VAL A 200 -6.00 9.09 1.95
C VAL A 200 -7.52 9.03 1.72
N MET A 201 -8.04 9.81 0.77
CA MET A 201 -9.46 9.88 0.43
C MET A 201 -9.97 8.62 -0.27
N ARG A 202 -9.06 7.81 -0.81
CA ARG A 202 -9.34 6.54 -1.51
C ARG A 202 -9.03 5.32 -0.65
N ALA A 203 -8.65 5.50 0.61
CA ALA A 203 -8.44 4.40 1.53
C ALA A 203 -9.77 3.65 1.76
N ILE A 204 -9.72 2.32 1.79
CA ILE A 204 -10.91 1.48 2.01
C ILE A 204 -11.56 1.88 3.35
N GLY A 205 -12.87 2.08 3.33
CA GLY A 205 -13.64 2.63 4.43
C GLY A 205 -13.94 4.11 4.26
N VAL A 206 -13.04 4.91 3.67
CA VAL A 206 -13.30 6.35 3.50
C VAL A 206 -14.45 6.61 2.50
N PRO A 207 -14.44 6.08 1.25
CA PRO A 207 -15.55 6.27 0.33
C PRO A 207 -16.87 5.69 0.83
N GLU A 208 -16.82 4.54 1.50
CA GLU A 208 -18.02 3.86 2.00
C GLU A 208 -18.67 4.64 3.16
N LEU A 209 -17.86 5.19 4.07
CA LEU A 209 -18.36 6.03 5.14
C LEU A 209 -18.77 7.42 4.63
N ALA A 210 -18.11 7.94 3.60
CA ALA A 210 -18.53 9.19 2.97
C ALA A 210 -19.94 9.09 2.38
N ALA A 211 -20.26 7.99 1.70
CA ALA A 211 -21.59 7.71 1.17
C ALA A 211 -22.65 7.56 2.28
N LEU A 212 -22.28 6.95 3.41
CA LEU A 212 -23.16 6.87 4.58
C LEU A 212 -23.44 8.26 5.17
N ILE A 213 -22.40 9.08 5.33
CA ILE A 213 -22.50 10.43 5.90
C ILE A 213 -23.31 11.38 5.01
N SER A 214 -23.19 11.26 3.68
CA SER A 214 -23.97 12.07 2.73
C SER A 214 -25.43 11.61 2.60
N GLY A 215 -25.77 10.42 3.10
CA GLY A 215 -27.08 9.80 2.91
C GLY A 215 -27.27 9.13 1.55
N ASP A 216 -26.18 8.97 0.77
CA ASP A 216 -26.19 8.27 -0.52
C ASP A 216 -26.22 6.74 -0.34
N ALA A 217 -25.94 6.24 0.86
CA ALA A 217 -26.02 4.83 1.22
C ALA A 217 -26.57 4.65 2.65
N THR A 218 -27.33 3.58 2.86
CA THR A 218 -27.70 3.09 4.19
C THR A 218 -26.49 2.50 4.93
N ARG A 219 -26.62 2.30 6.25
CA ARG A 219 -25.57 1.68 7.06
C ARG A 219 -25.25 0.28 6.57
N GLU A 220 -26.27 -0.50 6.22
CA GLU A 220 -26.16 -1.86 5.70
C GLU A 220 -25.42 -1.88 4.36
N GLU A 221 -25.73 -0.94 3.45
CA GLU A 221 -25.05 -0.82 2.16
C GLU A 221 -23.58 -0.42 2.32
N ALA A 222 -23.29 0.54 3.21
CA ALA A 222 -21.92 0.95 3.50
C ALA A 222 -21.09 -0.20 4.10
N ILE A 223 -21.67 -1.00 5.01
CA ILE A 223 -21.05 -2.22 5.53
C ILE A 223 -20.77 -3.20 4.39
N ALA A 224 -21.77 -3.54 3.59
CA ALA A 224 -21.61 -4.50 2.50
C ALA A 224 -20.54 -4.07 1.48
N ALA A 225 -20.51 -2.78 1.14
CA ALA A 225 -19.51 -2.19 0.27
C ALA A 225 -18.10 -2.27 0.88
N GLY A 226 -17.94 -1.87 2.15
CA GLY A 226 -16.65 -1.82 2.83
C GLY A 226 -16.06 -3.21 3.05
N GLN A 227 -16.89 -4.17 3.42
CA GLN A 227 -16.51 -5.58 3.50
C GLN A 227 -16.06 -6.12 2.13
N THR A 228 -16.80 -5.82 1.07
CA THR A 228 -16.45 -6.22 -0.29
C THR A 228 -15.12 -5.63 -0.74
N ALA A 229 -14.91 -4.33 -0.55
CA ALA A 229 -13.66 -3.64 -0.87
C ALA A 229 -12.48 -4.23 -0.08
N THR A 230 -12.69 -4.51 1.21
CA THR A 230 -11.68 -5.14 2.09
C THR A 230 -11.32 -6.54 1.61
N ARG A 231 -12.30 -7.40 1.28
CA ARG A 231 -12.05 -8.75 0.74
C ARG A 231 -11.30 -8.72 -0.58
N GLN A 232 -11.67 -7.80 -1.48
CA GLN A 232 -10.96 -7.62 -2.75
C GLN A 232 -9.50 -7.20 -2.53
N TYR A 233 -9.25 -6.30 -1.57
CA TYR A 233 -7.89 -5.89 -1.21
C TYR A 233 -7.09 -7.04 -0.59
N ALA A 234 -7.67 -7.76 0.37
CA ALA A 234 -7.07 -8.96 0.96
C ALA A 234 -6.73 -10.01 -0.11
N LYS A 235 -7.61 -10.25 -1.08
CA LYS A 235 -7.34 -11.14 -2.23
C LYS A 235 -6.14 -10.67 -3.06
N ARG A 236 -6.00 -9.37 -3.30
CA ARG A 236 -4.85 -8.78 -4.02
C ARG A 236 -3.56 -8.97 -3.23
N GLN A 237 -3.58 -8.71 -1.92
CA GLN A 237 -2.44 -8.94 -1.04
C GLN A 237 -2.04 -10.42 -1.02
N TYR A 238 -3.01 -11.32 -0.86
CA TYR A 238 -2.79 -12.77 -0.89
C TYR A 238 -2.11 -13.20 -2.20
N THR A 239 -2.63 -12.73 -3.34
CA THR A 239 -2.05 -13.03 -4.66
C THR A 239 -0.63 -12.49 -4.78
N TRP A 240 -0.37 -11.29 -4.27
CA TRP A 240 0.96 -10.70 -4.27
C TRP A 240 1.94 -11.52 -3.46
N PHE A 241 1.64 -11.75 -2.18
CA PHE A 241 2.56 -12.42 -1.25
C PHE A 241 2.80 -13.89 -1.62
N ARG A 242 1.83 -14.54 -2.27
CA ARG A 242 2.00 -15.88 -2.81
C ARG A 242 3.00 -15.94 -3.98
N ASN A 243 3.01 -14.94 -4.86
CA ASN A 243 3.62 -15.05 -6.19
C ASN A 243 4.81 -14.11 -6.46
N GLN A 244 5.02 -13.08 -5.65
CA GLN A 244 5.98 -12.00 -5.96
C GLN A 244 7.27 -12.06 -5.14
N HIS A 245 7.36 -12.97 -4.18
CA HIS A 245 8.54 -13.14 -3.31
C HIS A 245 9.31 -14.42 -3.65
N PRO A 246 10.62 -14.46 -3.36
CA PRO A 246 11.43 -15.65 -3.55
C PRO A 246 10.79 -16.92 -2.98
N SER A 247 10.99 -18.05 -3.64
CA SER A 247 10.42 -19.34 -3.23
C SER A 247 10.99 -19.80 -1.88
N ASN A 248 12.23 -19.44 -1.57
CA ASN A 248 12.92 -19.78 -0.32
C ASN A 248 12.47 -18.97 0.91
N TRP A 249 11.63 -17.95 0.76
CA TRP A 249 11.07 -17.24 1.92
C TRP A 249 10.07 -18.13 2.67
N ALA A 250 10.22 -18.21 4.00
CA ALA A 250 9.37 -19.03 4.84
C ALA A 250 7.91 -18.57 4.77
N ARG A 251 7.00 -19.54 4.60
CA ARG A 251 5.56 -19.32 4.54
C ARG A 251 4.90 -20.05 5.70
N TYR A 252 4.02 -19.34 6.38
CA TYR A 252 3.31 -19.85 7.55
C TYR A 252 1.81 -19.67 7.34
N ASP A 253 1.02 -20.65 7.80
CA ASP A 253 -0.40 -20.44 8.02
C ASP A 253 -0.66 -19.79 9.39
N SER A 254 -1.86 -19.27 9.59
CA SER A 254 -2.26 -18.66 10.86
C SER A 254 -2.74 -19.67 11.91
N ALA A 255 -2.93 -20.94 11.53
CA ALA A 255 -3.48 -21.95 12.42
C ALA A 255 -2.39 -22.51 13.36
N ASP A 256 -1.13 -22.58 12.90
CA ASP A 256 -0.03 -23.23 13.63
C ASP A 256 1.20 -22.32 13.86
N CYS A 257 1.02 -21.00 13.86
CA CYS A 257 2.10 -20.07 14.21
C CYS A 257 2.30 -20.01 15.73
N SER A 258 3.21 -20.82 16.28
CA SER A 258 3.84 -20.48 17.56
C SER A 258 4.74 -19.26 17.34
N PRO A 259 4.47 -18.09 17.96
CA PRO A 259 5.34 -16.92 17.80
C PRO A 259 6.78 -17.26 18.17
N ARG A 260 6.97 -18.11 19.19
CA ARG A 260 8.29 -18.56 19.63
C ARG A 260 9.00 -19.41 18.57
N SER A 261 8.32 -20.28 17.83
CA SER A 261 8.97 -21.10 16.80
C SER A 261 9.42 -20.26 15.61
N ILE A 262 8.64 -19.26 15.21
CA ILE A 262 9.00 -18.32 14.14
C ILE A 262 10.23 -17.52 14.55
N PHE A 263 10.17 -16.85 15.70
CA PHE A 263 11.30 -16.05 16.20
C PHE A 263 12.57 -16.89 16.33
N VAL A 264 12.48 -18.07 16.94
CA VAL A 264 13.63 -18.98 17.07
C VAL A 264 14.15 -19.41 15.70
N SER A 265 13.28 -19.75 14.74
CA SER A 265 13.72 -20.16 13.39
C SER A 265 14.39 -19.04 12.60
N LEU A 266 13.93 -17.79 12.75
CA LEU A 266 14.48 -16.63 12.07
C LEU A 266 15.90 -16.30 12.60
N PHE A 267 16.14 -16.44 13.91
CA PHE A 267 17.43 -16.11 14.53
C PHE A 267 18.41 -17.30 14.66
N GLN A 268 18.00 -18.51 14.29
CA GLN A 268 18.88 -19.70 14.30
C GLN A 268 19.57 -19.97 12.97
N THR A 269 19.29 -19.20 11.91
CA THR A 269 19.91 -19.40 10.59
C THR A 269 21.33 -18.84 10.47
N THR A 270 22.00 -18.52 11.58
CA THR A 270 23.41 -18.16 11.60
C THR A 270 24.27 -19.42 11.45
N ARG A 271 24.64 -19.75 10.21
CA ARG A 271 25.87 -20.49 9.88
C ARG A 271 26.49 -19.93 8.62
#